data_AF-A0A952SAB0-F1
#
_entry.id   AF-A0A952SAB0-F1
#
_cell.length_a   1.000
_cell.length_b   1.000
_cell.length_c   1.000
_cell.angle_alpha   90.00
_cell.angle_beta   90.00
_cell.angle_gamma   90.00
#
_symmetry.space_group_name_H-M   'P 1'
#
loop_
_entity.id
_entity.type
_entity.pdbx_description
1 polymer ?
#
loop_
_entity_poly.entity_id
_entity_poly.type
_entity_poly.pdbx_seq_one_letter_code
_entity_poly.pdbx_strand_id
1 'polypeptide(L)'
;MARGRISPEGVPESTTRKGRRLKIAAVAAPVTLGGVPFGIGSLLTLLFGATPAIAATFFFLGVILGAIGLVAGLILSAFFAYRHTEWAKQMRELIAADGIKAEEIEWFKKEIKPAERRALAQLSSGDPLLLDAYRETLATRLTATRIIASTRREQQLMKRRLNKITSLANERSAEFKAELERDLTKISELNSDARSILLEAESRMQMIEASSARGTSIADSELALKKLNSRSEQLPLALEEARLKADIRAELERELSGKGE
;
A
#
# COMPACT_ATOMS: atom_id res chain seq x y z
N MET A 1 4.85 26.65 -19.70
CA MET A 1 4.45 25.42 -18.99
C MET A 1 5.46 25.17 -17.88
N ALA A 2 5.14 25.59 -16.65
CA ALA A 2 6.04 25.46 -15.51
C ALA A 2 5.97 24.02 -14.96
N ARG A 3 7.09 23.29 -14.99
CA ARG A 3 7.24 22.03 -14.24
C ARG A 3 7.05 22.36 -12.77
N GLY A 4 5.91 21.94 -12.21
CA GLY A 4 5.63 22.07 -10.79
C GLY A 4 6.73 21.39 -9.98
N ARG A 5 7.17 22.04 -8.90
CA ARG A 5 8.08 21.40 -7.93
C ARG A 5 7.41 20.12 -7.45
N ILE A 6 8.06 19.01 -7.75
CA ILE A 6 7.69 17.70 -7.23
C ILE A 6 8.21 17.73 -5.79
N SER A 7 7.31 17.60 -4.82
CA SER A 7 7.71 17.36 -3.43
C SER A 7 8.57 16.09 -3.38
N PRO A 8 9.44 15.93 -2.36
CA PRO A 8 10.20 14.68 -2.17
C PRO A 8 9.32 13.42 -2.12
N GLU A 9 8.01 13.57 -1.91
CA GLU A 9 7.00 12.50 -1.84
C GLU A 9 6.37 12.13 -3.20
N GLY A 10 6.85 12.60 -4.36
CA GLY A 10 6.34 12.19 -5.68
C GLY A 10 4.92 12.68 -6.05
N VAL A 11 4.16 13.18 -5.09
CA VAL A 11 2.80 13.71 -5.25
C VAL A 11 2.84 15.22 -5.54
N PRO A 12 2.03 15.77 -6.48
CA PRO A 12 1.99 17.20 -6.76
C PRO A 12 1.68 18.02 -5.50
N GLU A 13 2.46 19.05 -5.17
CA GLU A 13 2.22 19.90 -3.99
C GLU A 13 0.78 20.45 -3.90
N SER A 14 0.12 20.63 -5.04
CA SER A 14 -1.24 21.14 -5.09
C SER A 14 -2.27 20.16 -4.51
N THR A 15 -2.03 18.84 -4.58
CA THR A 15 -2.96 17.83 -4.06
C THR A 15 -2.75 17.64 -2.56
N THR A 16 -1.51 17.61 -2.07
CA THR A 16 -1.21 17.53 -0.62
C THR A 16 -1.77 18.75 0.12
N ARG A 17 -1.68 19.95 -0.47
CA ARG A 17 -2.31 21.18 0.06
C ARG A 17 -3.84 21.07 0.13
N LYS A 18 -4.51 20.44 -0.86
CA LYS A 18 -5.96 20.23 -0.85
C LYS A 18 -6.38 19.31 0.31
N GLY A 19 -5.68 18.19 0.52
CA GLY A 19 -5.94 17.29 1.64
C GLY A 19 -5.80 17.98 2.99
N ARG A 20 -4.70 18.73 3.19
CA ARG A 20 -4.46 19.48 4.43
C ARG A 20 -5.55 20.52 4.70
N ARG A 21 -6.02 21.24 3.67
CA ARG A 21 -7.13 22.21 3.81
C ARG A 21 -8.43 21.54 4.22
N LEU A 22 -8.78 20.38 3.64
CA LEU A 22 -9.99 19.65 4.02
C LEU A 22 -9.93 19.20 5.48
N LYS A 23 -8.77 18.72 5.94
CA LYS A 23 -8.58 18.32 7.34
C LYS A 23 -8.68 19.50 8.31
N ILE A 24 -8.04 20.63 7.98
CA ILE A 24 -8.12 21.85 8.79
C ILE A 24 -9.55 22.38 8.81
N ALA A 25 -10.23 22.43 7.66
CA ALA A 25 -11.61 22.88 7.58
C ALA A 25 -12.55 21.99 8.40
N ALA A 26 -12.36 20.67 8.38
CA ALA A 26 -13.16 19.75 9.19
C ALA A 26 -13.02 20.03 10.71
N VAL A 27 -11.80 20.27 11.19
CA VAL A 27 -11.55 20.53 12.62
C VAL A 27 -11.93 21.95 13.02
N ALA A 28 -11.68 22.94 12.15
CA ALA A 28 -11.92 24.34 12.44
C ALA A 28 -13.40 24.72 12.38
N ALA A 29 -14.19 24.12 11.48
CA ALA A 29 -15.60 24.46 11.27
C ALA A 29 -16.44 24.60 12.56
N PRO A 30 -16.47 23.63 13.49
CA PRO A 30 -17.27 23.75 14.72
C PRO A 30 -16.74 24.85 15.66
N VAL A 31 -15.42 25.02 15.72
CA VAL A 31 -14.78 26.05 16.56
C VAL A 31 -15.07 27.45 16.00
N THR A 32 -14.95 27.63 14.68
CA THR A 32 -15.18 28.92 14.03
C THR A 32 -16.65 29.29 14.00
N LEU A 33 -17.55 28.35 13.73
CA LEU A 33 -18.98 28.64 13.60
C LEU A 33 -19.69 28.68 14.94
N GLY A 34 -19.33 27.85 15.92
CA GLY A 34 -19.92 27.89 17.25
C GLY A 34 -19.19 28.81 18.21
N GLY A 35 -17.86 28.69 18.27
CA GLY A 35 -17.02 29.40 19.24
C GLY A 35 -16.93 30.90 18.98
N VAL A 36 -16.85 31.34 17.72
CA VAL A 36 -16.73 32.77 17.41
C VAL A 36 -18.01 33.54 17.75
N PRO A 37 -19.22 33.13 17.33
CA PRO A 37 -20.45 33.83 17.73
C PRO A 37 -20.67 33.84 19.23
N PHE A 38 -20.37 32.73 19.92
CA PHE A 38 -20.44 32.66 21.38
C PHE A 38 -19.44 33.62 22.05
N GLY A 39 -18.20 33.65 21.57
CA GLY A 39 -17.16 34.55 22.06
C GLY A 39 -17.50 36.02 21.83
N ILE A 40 -18.00 36.38 20.64
CA ILE A 40 -18.47 37.73 20.33
C ILE A 40 -19.63 38.12 21.24
N GLY A 41 -20.64 37.26 21.40
CA GLY A 41 -21.77 37.53 22.29
C GLY A 41 -21.35 37.72 23.74
N SER A 42 -20.41 36.91 24.22
CA SER A 42 -19.83 37.03 25.57
C SER A 42 -19.04 38.33 25.74
N LEU A 43 -18.26 38.74 24.73
CA LEU A 43 -17.52 39.98 24.74
C LEU A 43 -18.46 41.20 24.72
N LEU A 44 -19.52 41.17 23.90
CA LEU A 44 -20.53 42.22 23.86
C LEU A 44 -21.26 42.36 25.21
N THR A 45 -21.54 41.23 25.86
CA THR A 45 -22.11 41.21 27.21
C THR A 45 -21.20 41.92 28.21
N LEU A 46 -19.89 41.67 28.14
CA LEU A 46 -18.90 42.28 29.03
C LEU A 46 -18.72 43.79 28.78
N LEU A 47 -18.71 44.21 27.52
CA LEU A 47 -18.44 45.61 27.13
C LEU A 47 -19.68 46.51 27.23
N PHE A 48 -20.86 45.99 26.89
CA PHE A 48 -22.10 46.78 26.75
C PHE A 48 -23.21 46.38 27.73
N GLY A 49 -22.94 45.46 28.66
CA GLY A 49 -23.85 45.01 29.71
C GLY A 49 -24.08 46.03 30.82
N ALA A 50 -24.37 47.29 30.49
CA ALA A 50 -24.57 48.37 31.46
C ALA A 50 -25.76 48.12 32.40
N THR A 51 -26.73 47.32 31.99
CA THR A 51 -27.82 46.84 32.85
C THR A 51 -27.92 45.31 32.80
N PRO A 52 -28.39 44.66 33.88
CA PRO A 52 -28.58 43.20 33.90
C PRO A 52 -29.47 42.68 32.76
N ALA A 53 -30.49 43.46 32.36
CA ALA A 53 -31.39 43.08 31.27
C ALA A 53 -30.67 43.08 29.90
N ILE A 54 -29.86 44.11 29.62
CA ILE A 54 -29.10 44.20 28.37
C ILE A 54 -28.01 43.11 28.32
N ALA A 55 -27.30 42.89 29.43
CA ALA A 55 -26.31 41.83 29.54
C ALA A 55 -26.91 40.43 29.28
N ALA A 56 -28.06 40.13 29.90
CA ALA A 56 -28.76 38.87 29.69
C ALA A 56 -29.18 38.66 28.23
N THR A 57 -29.60 39.73 27.55
CA THR A 57 -30.03 39.68 26.15
C THR A 57 -28.86 39.32 25.22
N PHE A 58 -27.70 39.99 25.37
CA PHE A 58 -26.52 39.70 24.56
C PHE A 58 -25.95 38.30 24.83
N PHE A 59 -25.93 37.88 26.10
CA PHE A 59 -25.46 36.56 26.46
C PHE A 59 -26.36 35.46 25.85
N PHE A 60 -27.67 35.60 25.99
CA PHE A 60 -28.63 34.63 25.47
C PHE A 60 -28.58 34.54 23.94
N LEU A 61 -28.45 35.68 23.26
CA LEU A 61 -28.25 35.72 21.80
C LEU A 61 -26.94 35.03 21.40
N GLY A 62 -25.85 35.27 22.13
CA GLY A 62 -24.57 34.60 21.94
C GLY A 62 -24.65 33.08 22.12
N VAL A 63 -25.40 32.61 23.12
CA VAL A 63 -25.64 31.18 23.35
C VAL A 63 -26.46 30.56 22.21
N ILE A 64 -27.55 31.20 21.77
CA ILE A 64 -28.38 30.69 20.67
C ILE A 64 -27.58 30.65 19.36
N LEU A 65 -26.91 31.75 18.99
CA LEU A 65 -26.10 31.81 17.78
C LEU A 65 -24.92 30.83 17.85
N GLY A 66 -24.30 30.69 19.03
CA GLY A 66 -23.27 29.70 19.28
C GLY A 66 -23.78 28.26 19.11
N ALA A 67 -24.97 27.95 19.63
CA ALA A 67 -25.58 26.62 19.49
C ALA A 67 -25.93 26.30 18.03
N ILE A 68 -26.58 27.23 17.32
CA ILE A 68 -26.89 27.07 15.88
C ILE A 68 -25.59 26.92 15.07
N GLY A 69 -24.61 27.77 15.33
CA GLY A 69 -23.31 27.73 14.68
C GLY A 69 -22.52 26.45 14.96
N LEU A 70 -22.62 25.91 16.18
CA LEU A 70 -22.01 24.64 16.54
C LEU A 70 -22.66 23.48 15.77
N VAL A 71 -23.99 23.42 15.70
CA VAL A 71 -24.71 22.41 14.91
C VAL A 71 -24.33 22.49 13.43
N ALA A 72 -24.36 23.70 12.84
CA ALA A 72 -23.95 23.90 11.46
C ALA A 72 -22.48 23.53 11.22
N GLY A 73 -21.60 23.88 12.16
CA GLY A 73 -20.18 23.55 12.12
C GLY A 73 -19.89 22.05 12.24
N LEU A 74 -20.68 21.30 13.01
CA LEU A 74 -20.61 19.84 13.06
C LEU A 74 -21.05 19.21 11.74
N ILE A 75 -22.12 19.72 11.11
CA ILE A 75 -22.57 19.24 9.79
C ILE A 75 -21.47 19.48 8.73
N LEU A 76 -20.91 20.68 8.68
CA LEU A 76 -19.79 21.02 7.80
C LEU A 76 -18.55 20.17 8.09
N SER A 77 -18.22 19.94 9.37
CA SER A 77 -17.13 19.07 9.80
C SER A 77 -17.28 17.67 9.23
N ALA A 78 -18.47 17.07 9.41
CA ALA A 78 -18.79 15.75 8.88
C ALA A 78 -18.68 15.71 7.35
N PHE A 79 -19.18 16.73 6.66
CA PHE A 79 -19.07 16.85 5.20
C PHE A 79 -17.60 16.94 4.73
N PHE A 80 -16.78 17.78 5.36
CA PHE A 80 -15.36 17.90 4.99
C PHE A 80 -14.57 16.64 5.33
N ALA A 81 -14.86 15.99 6.46
CA ALA A 81 -14.27 14.71 6.83
C ALA A 81 -14.60 13.63 5.78
N TYR A 82 -15.86 13.53 5.37
CA TYR A 82 -16.29 12.61 4.31
C TYR A 82 -15.54 12.88 3.00
N ARG A 83 -15.49 14.15 2.55
CA ARG A 83 -14.77 14.51 1.33
C ARG A 83 -13.27 14.24 1.42
N HIS A 84 -12.67 14.44 2.59
CA HIS A 84 -11.28 14.09 2.84
C HIS A 84 -11.04 12.58 2.72
N THR A 85 -11.96 11.74 3.22
CA THR A 85 -11.83 10.29 3.10
C THR A 85 -11.90 9.79 1.66
N GLU A 86 -12.82 10.33 0.85
CA GLU A 86 -12.92 10.02 -0.57
C GLU A 86 -11.67 10.49 -1.34
N TRP A 87 -11.19 11.71 -1.06
CA TRP A 87 -9.96 12.21 -1.65
C TRP A 87 -8.76 11.34 -1.30
N ALA A 88 -8.60 10.95 -0.02
CA ALA A 88 -7.49 10.10 0.41
C ALA A 88 -7.55 8.70 -0.22
N LYS A 89 -8.76 8.17 -0.48
CA LYS A 89 -8.96 6.92 -1.19
C LYS A 89 -8.51 7.04 -2.65
N GLN A 90 -8.94 8.09 -3.36
CA GLN A 90 -8.52 8.35 -4.74
C GLN A 90 -7.01 8.52 -4.86
N MET A 91 -6.38 9.26 -3.93
CA MET A 91 -4.92 9.41 -3.95
C MET A 91 -4.20 8.08 -3.74
N ARG A 92 -4.70 7.22 -2.85
CA ARG A 92 -4.13 5.88 -2.65
C ARG A 92 -4.27 4.98 -3.89
N GLU A 93 -5.32 5.19 -4.69
CA GLU A 93 -5.50 4.49 -5.97
C GLU A 93 -4.52 5.01 -7.03
N LEU A 94 -4.34 6.34 -7.14
CA LEU A 94 -3.36 6.93 -8.06
C LEU A 94 -1.92 6.51 -7.74
N ILE A 95 -1.52 6.63 -6.47
CA ILE A 95 -0.17 6.25 -6.02
C ILE A 95 0.10 4.76 -6.33
N ALA A 96 -0.89 3.89 -6.11
CA ALA A 96 -0.71 2.49 -6.41
C ALA A 96 -0.70 2.16 -7.92
N ALA A 97 -1.29 3.01 -8.76
CA ALA A 97 -1.20 2.86 -10.21
C ALA A 97 0.21 3.17 -10.73
N ASP A 98 0.90 4.15 -10.11
CA ASP A 98 2.28 4.53 -10.44
C ASP A 98 3.33 3.59 -9.82
N GLY A 99 2.91 2.73 -8.87
CA GLY A 99 3.78 1.89 -8.07
C GLY A 99 4.15 2.57 -6.75
N ILE A 100 3.99 1.84 -5.65
CA ILE A 100 4.20 2.40 -4.31
C ILE A 100 5.70 2.56 -4.06
N LYS A 101 6.12 3.76 -3.65
CA LYS A 101 7.50 4.05 -3.25
C LYS A 101 7.72 3.92 -1.74
N ALA A 102 8.99 3.85 -1.34
CA ALA A 102 9.41 3.77 0.05
C ALA A 102 8.87 4.93 0.91
N GLU A 103 8.83 6.15 0.38
CA GLU A 103 8.31 7.32 1.11
C GLU A 103 6.77 7.29 1.26
N GLU A 104 6.07 6.58 0.38
CA GLU A 104 4.61 6.62 0.27
C GLU A 104 3.91 5.57 1.15
N ILE A 105 4.68 4.70 1.83
CA ILE A 105 4.18 3.61 2.68
C ILE A 105 3.20 4.11 3.74
N GLU A 106 3.36 5.35 4.21
CA GLU A 106 2.45 5.96 5.18
C GLU A 106 0.98 5.99 4.70
N TRP A 107 0.75 6.16 3.39
CA TRP A 107 -0.60 6.12 2.80
C TRP A 107 -1.27 4.76 2.91
N PHE A 108 -0.47 3.71 3.10
CA PHE A 108 -0.87 2.31 3.13
C PHE A 108 -0.77 1.68 4.51
N LYS A 109 -0.65 2.47 5.60
CA LYS A 109 -0.58 1.97 6.99
C LYS A 109 -1.61 0.91 7.37
N LYS A 110 -2.81 0.95 6.76
CA LYS A 110 -3.90 -0.02 6.99
C LYS A 110 -3.69 -1.37 6.29
N GLU A 111 -2.86 -1.41 5.24
CA GLU A 111 -2.53 -2.60 4.43
C GLU A 111 -1.23 -3.29 4.89
N ILE A 112 -0.52 -2.69 5.85
CA ILE A 112 0.71 -3.23 6.46
C ILE A 112 0.34 -4.22 7.58
N LYS A 113 0.93 -5.42 7.55
CA LYS A 113 0.69 -6.44 8.58
C LYS A 113 1.18 -5.94 9.95
N PRO A 114 0.57 -6.35 11.08
CA PRO A 114 1.03 -5.94 12.40
C PRO A 114 2.50 -6.30 12.68
N ALA A 115 2.98 -7.45 12.18
CA ALA A 115 4.38 -7.85 12.29
C ALA A 115 5.31 -6.87 11.56
N GLU A 116 4.98 -6.52 10.33
CA GLU A 116 5.75 -5.58 9.50
C GLU A 116 5.83 -4.17 10.12
N ARG A 117 4.76 -3.73 10.79
CA ARG A 117 4.76 -2.46 11.55
C ARG A 117 5.72 -2.50 12.73
N ARG A 118 5.82 -3.64 13.42
CA ARG A 118 6.77 -3.80 14.53
C ARG A 118 8.21 -3.84 14.00
N ALA A 119 8.46 -4.57 12.92
CA ALA A 119 9.77 -4.61 12.27
C ALA A 119 10.21 -3.21 11.80
N LEU A 120 9.33 -2.43 11.16
CA LEU A 120 9.59 -1.02 10.82
C LEU A 120 9.97 -0.18 12.04
N ALA A 121 9.25 -0.34 13.15
CA ALA A 121 9.54 0.40 14.38
C ALA A 121 10.91 0.02 14.96
N GLN A 122 11.24 -1.27 14.98
CA GLN A 122 12.54 -1.77 15.45
C GLN A 122 13.69 -1.28 14.57
N LEU A 123 13.53 -1.36 13.24
CA LEU A 123 14.51 -0.87 12.27
C LEU A 123 14.69 0.64 12.33
N SER A 124 13.63 1.39 12.65
CA SER A 124 13.72 2.85 12.76
C SER A 124 14.62 3.35 13.89
N SER A 125 14.83 2.53 14.93
CA SER A 125 15.79 2.80 16.00
C SER A 125 17.20 2.28 15.73
N GLY A 126 17.39 1.51 14.65
CA GLY A 126 18.65 0.87 14.30
C GLY A 126 19.35 1.54 13.13
N ASP A 127 19.77 0.74 12.17
CA ASP A 127 20.52 1.18 10.99
C ASP A 127 19.59 1.83 9.94
N PRO A 128 19.83 3.10 9.55
CA PRO A 128 19.02 3.78 8.53
C PRO A 128 19.05 3.09 7.16
N LEU A 129 20.14 2.39 6.80
CA LEU A 129 20.25 1.69 5.53
C LEU A 129 19.34 0.46 5.49
N LEU A 130 19.30 -0.31 6.59
CA LEU A 130 18.39 -1.45 6.74
C LEU A 130 16.92 -0.98 6.67
N LEU A 131 16.63 0.16 7.29
CA LEU A 131 15.30 0.75 7.28
C LEU A 131 14.85 1.10 5.85
N ASP A 132 15.74 1.71 5.07
CA ASP A 132 15.42 2.12 3.70
C ASP A 132 15.17 0.91 2.80
N ALA A 133 16.08 -0.07 2.82
CA ALA A 133 15.90 -1.33 2.09
C ALA A 133 14.63 -2.08 2.50
N TYR A 134 14.28 -2.06 3.79
CA TYR A 134 13.04 -2.64 4.28
C TYR A 134 11.81 -1.88 3.76
N ARG A 135 11.86 -0.54 3.72
CA ARG A 135 10.78 0.28 3.16
C ARG A 135 10.60 0.02 1.68
N GLU A 136 11.66 0.00 0.89
CA GLU A 136 11.60 -0.33 -0.53
C GLU A 136 10.98 -1.72 -0.74
N THR A 137 11.45 -2.73 -0.01
CA THR A 137 10.93 -4.10 -0.12
C THR A 137 9.46 -4.18 0.30
N LEU A 138 9.06 -3.47 1.35
CA LEU A 138 7.67 -3.37 1.78
C LEU A 138 6.79 -2.69 0.73
N ALA A 139 7.30 -1.66 0.05
CA ALA A 139 6.61 -0.97 -1.02
C ALA A 139 6.40 -1.89 -2.23
N THR A 140 7.42 -2.70 -2.60
CA THR A 140 7.29 -3.77 -3.61
C THR A 140 6.24 -4.79 -3.21
N ARG A 141 6.26 -5.28 -1.97
CA ARG A 141 5.28 -6.25 -1.44
C ARG A 141 3.84 -5.71 -1.53
N LEU A 142 3.62 -4.46 -1.12
CA LEU A 142 2.31 -3.81 -1.17
C LEU A 142 1.82 -3.64 -2.61
N THR A 143 2.71 -3.24 -3.52
CA THR A 143 2.41 -3.11 -4.95
C THR A 143 2.01 -4.46 -5.55
N ALA A 144 2.81 -5.51 -5.32
CA ALA A 144 2.52 -6.87 -5.78
C ALA A 144 1.18 -7.39 -5.23
N THR A 145 0.90 -7.17 -3.94
CA THR A 145 -0.37 -7.55 -3.30
C THR A 145 -1.57 -6.88 -3.99
N ARG A 146 -1.43 -5.60 -4.35
CA ARG A 146 -2.49 -4.87 -5.04
C ARG A 146 -2.69 -5.31 -6.48
N ILE A 147 -1.61 -5.58 -7.22
CA ILE A 147 -1.68 -6.13 -8.58
C ILE A 147 -2.39 -7.48 -8.54
N ILE A 148 -2.09 -8.36 -7.59
CA ILE A 148 -2.80 -9.65 -7.42
C ILE A 148 -4.29 -9.41 -7.17
N ALA A 149 -4.64 -8.45 -6.33
CA ALA A 149 -6.04 -8.14 -6.01
C ALA A 149 -6.80 -7.54 -7.21
N SER A 150 -6.19 -6.62 -7.97
CA SER A 150 -6.80 -6.00 -9.16
C SER A 150 -6.95 -7.00 -10.30
N THR A 151 -5.89 -7.73 -10.65
CA THR A 151 -5.90 -8.76 -11.70
C THR A 151 -6.94 -9.85 -11.41
N ARG A 152 -7.10 -10.28 -10.15
CA ARG A 152 -8.15 -11.24 -9.77
C ARG A 152 -9.55 -10.71 -10.02
N ARG A 153 -9.82 -9.43 -9.74
CA ARG A 153 -11.12 -8.79 -10.01
C ARG A 153 -11.36 -8.67 -11.52
N GLU A 154 -10.36 -8.25 -12.27
CA GLU A 154 -10.44 -8.12 -13.73
C GLU A 154 -10.67 -9.46 -14.42
N GLN A 155 -9.94 -10.52 -14.02
CA GLN A 155 -10.19 -11.88 -14.50
C GLN A 155 -11.63 -12.32 -14.28
N GLN A 156 -12.21 -12.06 -13.10
CA GLN A 156 -13.60 -12.40 -12.82
C GLN A 156 -14.58 -11.61 -13.71
N LEU A 157 -14.32 -10.33 -13.93
CA LEU A 157 -15.14 -9.49 -14.82
C LEU A 157 -15.05 -9.95 -16.28
N MET A 158 -13.84 -10.26 -16.76
CA MET A 158 -13.63 -10.76 -18.13
C MET A 158 -14.26 -12.13 -18.35
N LYS A 159 -14.13 -13.07 -17.40
CA LYS A 159 -14.83 -14.36 -17.47
C LYS A 159 -16.35 -14.19 -17.54
N ARG A 160 -16.91 -13.26 -16.75
CA ARG A 160 -18.35 -12.94 -16.83
C ARG A 160 -18.75 -12.35 -18.18
N ARG A 161 -17.92 -11.47 -18.76
CA ARG A 161 -18.14 -10.91 -20.10
C ARG A 161 -18.10 -12.00 -21.17
N LEU A 162 -17.09 -12.87 -21.12
CA LEU A 162 -16.92 -14.00 -22.04
C LEU A 162 -18.12 -14.95 -22.02
N ASN A 163 -18.63 -15.29 -20.83
CA ASN A 163 -19.83 -16.13 -20.70
C ASN A 163 -21.07 -15.49 -21.33
N LYS A 164 -21.25 -14.17 -21.17
CA LYS A 164 -22.36 -13.43 -21.81
C LYS A 164 -22.24 -13.41 -23.33
N ILE A 165 -21.03 -13.23 -23.85
CA ILE A 165 -20.78 -13.18 -25.31
C ILE A 165 -20.96 -14.56 -25.92
N THR A 166 -20.55 -15.61 -25.21
CA THR A 166 -20.73 -17.00 -25.66
C THR A 166 -22.21 -17.35 -25.84
N SER A 167 -23.11 -16.75 -25.06
CA SER A 167 -24.56 -16.90 -25.25
C SER A 167 -25.15 -16.07 -26.41
N LEU A 168 -24.38 -15.15 -27.00
CA LEU A 168 -24.82 -14.28 -28.09
C LEU A 168 -24.18 -14.77 -29.41
N ALA A 169 -24.95 -15.55 -30.18
CA ALA A 169 -24.52 -16.15 -31.45
C ALA A 169 -24.53 -15.13 -32.60
N ASN A 170 -23.69 -14.10 -32.52
CA ASN A 170 -23.49 -13.09 -33.57
C ASN A 170 -22.09 -13.19 -34.17
N GLU A 171 -21.93 -12.92 -35.46
CA GLU A 171 -20.63 -13.05 -36.16
C GLU A 171 -19.54 -12.11 -35.60
N ARG A 172 -19.92 -10.90 -35.14
CA ARG A 172 -19.04 -9.96 -34.41
C ARG A 172 -18.61 -10.45 -33.02
N SER A 173 -19.26 -11.48 -32.46
CA SER A 173 -18.96 -11.99 -31.12
C SER A 173 -17.69 -12.87 -31.11
N ALA A 174 -17.32 -13.45 -32.25
CA ALA A 174 -16.14 -14.30 -32.38
C ALA A 174 -14.82 -13.51 -32.24
N GLU A 175 -14.69 -12.36 -32.91
CA GLU A 175 -13.50 -11.50 -32.83
C GLU A 175 -13.31 -10.95 -31.40
N PHE A 176 -14.39 -10.43 -30.81
CA PHE A 176 -14.37 -9.89 -29.45
C PHE A 176 -14.09 -10.98 -28.39
N LYS A 177 -14.58 -12.20 -28.60
CA LYS A 177 -14.25 -13.35 -27.75
C LYS A 177 -12.75 -13.67 -27.80
N ALA A 178 -12.17 -13.71 -29.00
CA ALA A 178 -10.74 -13.96 -29.16
C ALA A 178 -9.88 -12.86 -28.51
N GLU A 179 -10.31 -11.60 -28.58
CA GLU A 179 -9.65 -10.48 -27.87
C GLU A 179 -9.70 -10.67 -26.35
N LEU A 180 -10.87 -10.98 -25.79
CA LEU A 180 -11.03 -11.23 -24.35
C LEU A 180 -10.23 -12.43 -23.85
N GLU A 181 -10.08 -13.49 -24.65
CA GLU A 181 -9.25 -14.65 -24.30
C GLU A 181 -7.76 -14.30 -24.26
N ARG A 182 -7.27 -13.49 -25.21
CA ARG A 182 -5.89 -12.98 -25.19
C ARG A 182 -5.65 -12.10 -23.95
N ASP A 183 -6.57 -11.19 -23.65
CA ASP A 183 -6.44 -10.32 -22.49
C ASP A 183 -6.50 -11.11 -21.18
N LEU A 184 -7.36 -12.13 -21.09
CA LEU A 184 -7.42 -13.01 -19.93
C LEU A 184 -6.09 -13.76 -19.71
N THR A 185 -5.43 -14.17 -20.79
CA THR A 185 -4.12 -14.81 -20.75
C THR A 185 -3.06 -13.83 -20.21
N LYS A 186 -2.98 -12.61 -20.75
CA LYS A 186 -2.07 -11.56 -20.26
C LYS A 186 -2.29 -11.22 -18.78
N ILE A 187 -3.55 -11.10 -18.35
CA ILE A 187 -3.86 -10.81 -16.93
C ILE A 187 -3.53 -12.02 -16.04
N SER A 188 -3.62 -13.24 -16.56
CA SER A 188 -3.19 -14.43 -15.83
C SER A 188 -1.68 -14.49 -15.64
N GLU A 189 -0.90 -14.14 -16.66
CA GLU A 189 0.56 -14.00 -16.61
C GLU A 189 0.96 -12.91 -15.62
N LEU A 190 0.32 -11.74 -15.69
CA LEU A 190 0.56 -10.66 -14.73
C LEU A 190 0.25 -11.08 -13.28
N ASN A 191 -0.77 -11.92 -13.07
CA ASN A 191 -1.07 -12.44 -11.74
C ASN A 191 0.01 -13.41 -11.24
N SER A 192 0.54 -14.28 -12.10
CA SER A 192 1.63 -15.19 -11.72
C SER A 192 2.92 -14.42 -11.43
N ASP A 193 3.26 -13.42 -12.24
CA ASP A 193 4.45 -12.60 -12.05
C ASP A 193 4.37 -11.83 -10.74
N ALA A 194 3.22 -11.21 -10.46
CA ALA A 194 3.00 -10.49 -9.22
C ALA A 194 3.08 -11.40 -7.98
N ARG A 195 2.68 -12.68 -8.09
CA ARG A 195 2.87 -13.66 -7.01
C ARG A 195 4.34 -14.01 -6.80
N SER A 196 5.10 -14.17 -7.88
CA SER A 196 6.55 -14.40 -7.80
C SER A 196 7.24 -13.23 -7.08
N ILE A 197 6.95 -12.00 -7.51
CA ILE A 197 7.46 -10.77 -6.88
C ILE A 197 7.06 -10.68 -5.40
N LEU A 198 5.82 -11.05 -5.06
CA LEU A 198 5.36 -11.03 -3.68
C LEU A 198 6.18 -11.99 -2.81
N LEU A 199 6.41 -13.23 -3.27
CA LEU A 199 7.20 -14.22 -2.54
C LEU A 199 8.65 -13.77 -2.38
N GLU A 200 9.24 -13.19 -3.42
CA GLU A 200 10.58 -12.62 -3.37
C GLU A 200 10.68 -11.48 -2.35
N ALA A 201 9.71 -10.56 -2.37
CA ALA A 201 9.67 -9.45 -1.42
C ALA A 201 9.51 -9.93 0.02
N GLU A 202 8.62 -10.91 0.29
CA GLU A 202 8.46 -11.48 1.62
C GLU A 202 9.73 -12.19 2.11
N SER A 203 10.43 -12.92 1.23
CA SER A 203 11.73 -13.52 1.54
C SER A 203 12.77 -12.43 1.88
N ARG A 204 12.89 -11.38 1.06
CA ARG A 204 13.79 -10.24 1.31
C ARG A 204 13.51 -9.54 2.64
N MET A 205 12.24 -9.35 3.00
CA MET A 205 11.87 -8.77 4.29
C MET A 205 12.33 -9.65 5.46
N GLN A 206 12.09 -10.96 5.41
CA GLN A 206 12.54 -11.89 6.46
C GLN A 206 14.06 -11.89 6.61
N MET A 207 14.79 -11.73 5.50
CA MET A 207 16.25 -11.65 5.52
C MET A 207 16.73 -10.35 6.17
N ILE A 208 16.12 -9.22 5.84
CA ILE A 208 16.43 -7.94 6.48
C ILE A 208 16.12 -7.99 7.98
N GLU A 209 14.98 -8.57 8.37
CA GLU A 209 14.62 -8.77 9.78
C GLU A 209 15.65 -9.65 10.51
N ALA A 210 16.07 -10.76 9.91
CA ALA A 210 17.08 -11.64 10.48
C ALA A 210 18.46 -10.97 10.57
N SER A 211 18.84 -10.15 9.59
CA SER A 211 20.10 -9.41 9.59
C SER A 211 20.10 -8.27 10.60
N SER A 212 18.97 -7.58 10.76
CA SER A 212 18.77 -6.61 11.83
C SER A 212 18.86 -7.24 13.21
N ALA A 213 18.27 -8.42 13.40
CA ALA A 213 18.33 -9.14 14.69
C ALA A 213 19.76 -9.59 15.04
N ARG A 214 20.60 -9.86 14.03
CA ARG A 214 22.00 -10.27 14.19
C ARG A 214 22.99 -9.11 14.22
N GLY A 215 22.57 -7.88 13.91
CA GLY A 215 23.45 -6.71 13.77
C GLY A 215 24.42 -6.82 12.58
N THR A 216 24.11 -7.65 11.58
CA THR A 216 24.95 -7.87 10.39
C THR A 216 24.48 -7.00 9.21
N SER A 217 25.42 -6.47 8.43
CA SER A 217 25.17 -5.66 7.22
C SER A 217 24.39 -6.43 6.14
N ILE A 218 23.52 -5.74 5.37
CA ILE A 218 22.79 -6.29 4.21
C ILE A 218 23.75 -6.88 3.16
N ALA A 219 24.90 -6.25 2.94
CA ALA A 219 25.84 -6.67 1.90
C ALA A 219 26.38 -8.09 2.14
N ASP A 220 26.63 -8.45 3.39
CA ASP A 220 27.08 -9.80 3.76
C ASP A 220 25.96 -10.84 3.60
N SER A 221 24.71 -10.40 3.79
CA SER A 221 23.52 -11.25 3.69
C SER A 221 23.15 -11.53 2.24
N GLU A 222 23.17 -10.52 1.37
CA GLU A 222 22.95 -10.69 -0.08
C GLU A 222 24.04 -11.54 -0.73
N LEU A 223 25.30 -11.38 -0.31
CA LEU A 223 26.39 -12.22 -0.80
C LEU A 223 26.26 -13.68 -0.36
N ALA A 224 25.77 -13.92 0.87
CA ALA A 224 25.46 -15.26 1.36
C ALA A 224 24.31 -15.92 0.58
N LEU A 225 23.29 -15.14 0.20
CA LEU A 225 22.14 -15.63 -0.57
C LEU A 225 22.48 -15.86 -2.02
N LYS A 226 23.25 -14.98 -2.66
CA LYS A 226 23.74 -15.22 -4.02
C LYS A 226 24.58 -16.50 -4.08
N LYS A 227 25.37 -16.76 -3.04
CA LYS A 227 26.12 -18.03 -2.87
C LYS A 227 25.23 -19.24 -2.60
N LEU A 228 24.16 -19.09 -1.82
CA LEU A 228 23.19 -20.17 -1.54
C LEU A 228 22.30 -20.46 -2.76
N ASN A 229 21.84 -19.43 -3.46
CA ASN A 229 21.03 -19.55 -4.66
C ASN A 229 21.85 -20.14 -5.81
N SER A 230 23.10 -19.70 -6.00
CA SER A 230 24.01 -20.35 -6.96
C SER A 230 24.31 -21.81 -6.59
N ARG A 231 24.35 -22.14 -5.29
CA ARG A 231 24.45 -23.54 -4.84
C ARG A 231 23.13 -24.31 -5.03
N SER A 232 21.98 -23.65 -4.94
CA SER A 232 20.65 -24.24 -5.18
C SER A 232 20.38 -24.46 -6.66
N GLU A 233 20.93 -23.61 -7.53
CA GLU A 233 20.92 -23.79 -8.99
C GLU A 233 21.82 -24.96 -9.43
N GLN A 234 22.87 -25.24 -8.64
CA GLN A 234 23.78 -26.38 -8.84
C GLN A 234 23.32 -27.68 -8.15
N LEU A 235 22.29 -27.64 -7.31
CA LEU A 235 21.74 -28.80 -6.60
C LEU A 235 21.22 -29.91 -7.54
N PRO A 236 20.53 -29.64 -8.67
CA PRO A 236 20.17 -30.68 -9.63
C PRO A 236 21.41 -31.32 -10.30
N LEU A 237 22.45 -30.54 -10.60
CA LEU A 237 23.71 -31.03 -11.16
C LEU A 237 24.50 -31.89 -10.16
N ALA A 238 24.49 -31.52 -8.88
CA ALA A 238 25.14 -32.29 -7.81
C ALA A 238 24.39 -33.61 -7.50
N LEU A 239 23.06 -33.62 -7.63
CA LEU A 239 22.26 -34.85 -7.57
C LEU A 239 22.50 -35.76 -8.78
N GLU A 240 22.69 -35.18 -9.96
CA GLU A 240 23.03 -35.91 -11.19
C GLU A 240 24.46 -36.50 -11.12
N GLU A 241 25.43 -35.76 -10.59
CA GLU A 241 26.80 -36.25 -10.33
C GLU A 241 26.81 -37.38 -9.27
N ALA A 242 26.02 -37.24 -8.21
CA ALA A 242 25.88 -38.29 -7.18
C ALA A 242 25.22 -39.55 -7.75
N ARG A 243 24.23 -39.41 -8.64
CA ARG A 243 23.58 -40.52 -9.33
C ARG A 243 24.52 -41.20 -10.33
N LEU A 244 25.28 -40.42 -11.12
CA LEU A 244 26.31 -40.94 -12.01
C LEU A 244 27.42 -41.69 -11.26
N LYS A 245 27.86 -41.19 -10.09
CA LYS A 245 28.82 -41.92 -9.24
C LYS A 245 28.25 -43.23 -8.70
N ALA A 246 26.97 -43.27 -8.36
CA ALA A 246 26.31 -44.49 -7.92
C ALA A 246 26.18 -45.51 -9.07
N ASP A 247 25.84 -45.06 -10.28
CA ASP A 247 25.75 -45.91 -11.47
C ASP A 247 27.14 -46.45 -11.87
N ILE A 248 28.18 -45.61 -11.87
CA ILE A 248 29.57 -46.02 -12.12
C ILE A 248 30.03 -47.05 -11.08
N ARG A 249 29.68 -46.87 -9.80
CA ARG A 249 30.03 -47.83 -8.75
C ARG A 249 29.33 -49.17 -8.94
N ALA A 250 28.05 -49.16 -9.31
CA ALA A 250 27.28 -50.37 -9.59
C ALA A 250 27.82 -51.11 -10.84
N GLU A 251 28.33 -50.38 -11.83
CA GLU A 251 28.93 -50.96 -13.04
C GLU A 251 30.31 -51.55 -12.75
N LEU A 252 31.15 -50.87 -11.95
CA LEU A 252 32.41 -51.41 -11.43
C LEU A 252 32.21 -52.67 -10.57
N GLU A 253 31.18 -52.70 -9.72
CA GLU A 253 30.85 -53.88 -8.90
C GLU A 253 30.32 -55.06 -9.75
N ARG A 254 29.64 -54.79 -10.89
CA ARG A 254 29.28 -55.82 -11.88
C ARG A 254 30.47 -56.33 -12.66
N GLU A 255 31.40 -55.47 -13.08
CA GLU A 255 32.63 -55.89 -13.77
C GLU A 255 33.57 -56.69 -12.86
N LEU A 256 33.62 -56.35 -11.57
CA LEU A 256 34.40 -57.09 -10.57
C LEU A 256 33.77 -58.43 -10.21
N SER A 257 32.44 -58.57 -10.24
CA SER A 257 31.77 -59.85 -10.00
C SER A 257 31.72 -60.76 -11.24
N GLY A 258 31.75 -60.20 -12.46
CA GLY A 258 31.78 -60.95 -13.72
C GLY A 258 33.16 -61.45 -14.17
N LYS A 259 34.26 -60.99 -13.55
CA LYS A 259 35.63 -61.47 -13.81
C LYS A 259 36.06 -62.64 -12.93
N GLY A 260 35.12 -63.27 -12.22
CA GLY A 260 35.35 -64.37 -11.28
C GLY A 260 34.86 -65.75 -11.72
N GLU A 261 34.44 -65.93 -12.98
CA GLU A 261 34.17 -67.25 -13.60
C GLU A 261 35.22 -67.60 -14.66
#